data_AF-A7T6F8-F1
#
_entry.id   AF-A7T6F8-F1
#
_cell.length_a   1.000
_cell.length_b   1.000
_cell.length_c   1.000
_cell.angle_alpha   90.00
_cell.angle_beta   90.00
_cell.angle_gamma   90.00
#
_symmetry.space_group_name_H-M   'P 1'
#
loop_
_entity.id
_entity.type
_entity.pdbx_description
1 polymer ?
#
loop_
_entity_poly.entity_id
_entity_poly.type
_entity_poly.pdbx_seq_one_letter_code
_entity_poly.pdbx_strand_id
1 'polypeptide(L)'
;MAGFSDDRDFFQLNRLKGYNDAVFAIVATILVLPIRKLEQDSGPKETLWNLLETKWEHIIVYLVGFSVICAIWESHVNRFRILSHVDDVLVWLNLTSLLFTCFLPFCVNLEATFHSKHTPIILICCDLMVLELLEVAMIFYSFYHDELLTDEVQ
;
A
#
# COMPACT_ATOMS: atom_id res chain seq x y z
N MET A 1 -2.54 -21.60 31.97
CA MET A 1 -1.76 -21.68 30.70
C MET A 1 -2.34 -20.79 29.61
N ALA A 2 -3.62 -20.37 29.66
CA ALA A 2 -4.23 -19.47 28.68
C ALA A 2 -3.66 -18.03 28.63
N GLY A 3 -3.20 -17.47 29.77
CA GLY A 3 -2.63 -16.12 29.77
C GLY A 3 -1.25 -15.98 29.11
N PHE A 4 -0.54 -17.08 28.87
CA PHE A 4 0.81 -17.03 28.25
C PHE A 4 0.78 -17.15 26.72
N SER A 5 -0.34 -17.61 26.13
CA SER A 5 -0.56 -17.61 24.68
C SER A 5 -1.07 -16.25 24.22
N ASP A 6 -2.05 -15.69 24.92
CA ASP A 6 -2.65 -14.38 24.64
C ASP A 6 -1.60 -13.25 24.58
N ASP A 7 -0.70 -13.18 25.57
CA ASP A 7 0.42 -12.23 25.59
C ASP A 7 1.38 -12.39 24.39
N ARG A 8 1.60 -13.62 23.93
CA ARG A 8 2.49 -13.88 22.78
C ARG A 8 1.83 -13.50 21.47
N ASP A 9 0.55 -13.77 21.31
CA ASP A 9 -0.19 -13.50 20.08
C ASP A 9 -0.39 -11.99 19.91
N PHE A 10 -0.68 -11.28 21.01
CA PHE A 10 -0.71 -9.82 21.04
C PHE A 10 0.64 -9.20 20.65
N PHE A 11 1.75 -9.74 21.16
CA PHE A 11 3.10 -9.28 20.79
C PHE A 11 3.40 -9.51 19.30
N GLN A 12 3.02 -10.66 18.74
CA GLN A 12 3.20 -10.96 17.32
C GLN A 12 2.36 -10.05 16.43
N LEU A 13 1.11 -9.80 16.81
CA LEU A 13 0.22 -8.85 16.13
C LEU A 13 0.81 -7.45 16.09
N ASN A 14 1.29 -6.92 17.22
CA ASN A 14 1.90 -5.59 17.27
C ASN A 14 3.16 -5.50 16.41
N ARG A 15 3.97 -6.56 16.37
CA ARG A 15 5.15 -6.61 15.47
C ARG A 15 4.75 -6.63 14.00
N LEU A 16 3.70 -7.36 13.64
CA LEU A 16 3.19 -7.41 12.27
C LEU A 16 2.64 -6.04 11.83
N LYS A 17 1.87 -5.37 12.70
CA LYS A 17 1.40 -3.99 12.48
C LYS A 17 2.57 -3.05 12.21
N GLY A 18 3.58 -3.06 13.09
CA GLY A 18 4.77 -2.22 12.93
C GLY A 18 5.58 -2.52 11.67
N TYR A 19 5.63 -3.79 11.23
CA TYR A 19 6.25 -4.16 9.96
C TYR A 19 5.48 -3.59 8.77
N ASN A 20 4.16 -3.71 8.76
CA ASN A 20 3.32 -3.18 7.70
C ASN A 20 3.44 -1.65 7.60
N ASP A 21 3.35 -0.94 8.72
CA ASP A 21 3.50 0.53 8.77
C ASP A 21 4.85 0.98 8.18
N ALA A 22 5.93 0.28 8.52
CA ALA A 22 7.25 0.56 7.96
C ALA A 22 7.29 0.37 6.44
N VAL A 23 6.65 -0.69 5.92
CA VAL A 23 6.58 -0.95 4.47
C VAL A 23 5.76 0.12 3.77
N PHE A 24 4.56 0.45 4.28
CA PHE A 24 3.73 1.52 3.71
C PHE A 24 4.45 2.87 3.67
N ALA A 25 5.18 3.22 4.74
CA ALA A 25 5.99 4.44 4.77
C ALA A 25 7.07 4.44 3.67
N ILE A 26 7.79 3.32 3.49
CA ILE A 26 8.82 3.20 2.44
C ILE A 26 8.18 3.33 1.05
N VAL A 27 7.09 2.60 0.78
CA VAL A 27 6.37 2.62 -0.50
C VAL A 27 5.88 4.04 -0.84
N ALA A 28 5.31 4.75 0.14
CA ALA A 28 4.87 6.13 -0.02
C ALA A 28 6.02 7.07 -0.41
N THR A 29 7.20 6.89 0.18
CA THR A 29 8.38 7.71 -0.17
C THR A 29 8.97 7.37 -1.54
N ILE A 30 8.91 6.11 -1.98
CA ILE A 30 9.41 5.68 -3.30
C ILE A 30 8.63 6.33 -4.45
N LEU A 31 7.36 6.69 -4.24
CA LEU A 31 6.54 7.36 -5.23
C LEU A 31 7.12 8.71 -5.68
N VAL A 32 8.04 9.32 -4.94
CA VAL A 32 8.69 10.58 -5.35
C VAL A 32 9.74 10.38 -6.45
N LEU A 33 10.25 9.15 -6.63
CA LEU A 33 11.34 8.86 -7.58
C LEU A 33 11.03 9.17 -9.05
N PRO A 34 9.81 8.92 -9.58
CA PRO A 34 9.46 9.29 -10.96
C PRO A 34 9.57 10.81 -11.20
N ILE A 35 9.25 11.64 -10.19
CA ILE A 35 9.42 13.10 -10.31
C ILE A 35 10.89 13.47 -10.47
N ARG A 36 11.79 12.85 -9.69
CA ARG A 36 13.24 13.13 -9.78
C ARG A 36 13.83 12.80 -11.15
N LYS A 37 13.29 11.82 -11.87
CA LYS A 37 13.74 11.50 -13.23
C LYS A 37 13.44 12.61 -14.22
N LEU A 38 12.35 13.35 -14.04
CA LEU A 38 11.98 14.46 -14.91
C LEU A 38 12.97 15.62 -14.82
N GLU A 39 13.57 15.84 -13.64
CA GLU A 39 14.63 16.83 -13.45
C GLU A 39 15.88 16.48 -14.29
N GLN A 40 16.24 15.20 -14.37
CA GLN A 40 17.44 14.74 -15.09
C GLN A 40 17.33 14.83 -16.62
N ASP A 41 16.12 14.68 -17.19
CA ASP A 41 15.89 14.78 -18.63
C ASP A 41 15.74 16.25 -19.12
N SER A 42 15.72 17.21 -18.19
CA SER A 42 15.67 18.64 -18.51
C SER A 42 17.01 19.13 -19.08
N GLY A 43 16.99 19.73 -20.27
CA GLY A 43 18.20 20.30 -20.87
C GLY A 43 18.76 21.47 -20.04
N PRO A 44 20.07 21.78 -20.14
CA PRO A 44 20.77 22.78 -19.31
C PRO A 44 20.30 24.25 -19.48
N LYS A 45 19.24 24.49 -20.27
CA LYS A 45 18.69 25.83 -20.56
C LYS A 45 17.24 26.01 -20.07
N GLU A 46 16.61 25.00 -19.49
CA GLU A 46 15.25 25.17 -18.96
C GLU A 46 15.27 25.89 -17.61
N THR A 47 14.40 26.89 -17.47
CA THR A 47 14.20 27.58 -16.19
C THR A 47 13.27 26.74 -15.33
N LEU A 48 13.47 26.71 -14.00
CA LEU A 48 12.64 25.96 -13.05
C LEU A 48 11.13 26.17 -13.27
N TRP A 49 10.73 27.42 -13.54
CA TRP A 49 9.35 27.78 -13.84
C TRP A 49 8.78 27.10 -15.08
N ASN A 50 9.58 27.01 -16.15
CA ASN A 50 9.17 26.42 -17.41
C ASN A 50 9.01 24.89 -17.28
N LEU A 51 9.89 24.26 -16.49
CA LEU A 51 9.79 22.84 -16.16
C LEU A 51 8.51 22.56 -15.37
N LEU A 52 8.21 23.39 -14.36
CA LEU A 52 7.04 23.21 -13.51
C LEU A 52 5.74 23.35 -14.30
N GLU A 53 5.67 24.32 -15.21
CA GLU A 53 4.52 24.53 -16.09
C GLU A 53 4.36 23.41 -17.13
N THR A 54 5.48 22.87 -17.63
CA THR A 54 5.45 21.78 -18.64
C THR A 54 5.19 20.41 -18.02
N LYS A 55 5.55 20.19 -16.74
CA LYS A 55 5.54 18.88 -16.08
C LYS A 55 4.56 18.78 -14.90
N TRP A 56 3.67 19.75 -14.72
CA TRP A 56 2.68 19.78 -13.63
C TRP A 56 1.82 18.50 -13.53
N GLU A 57 1.52 17.86 -14.67
CA GLU A 57 0.76 16.61 -14.72
C GLU A 57 1.44 15.48 -13.93
N HIS A 58 2.76 15.38 -13.97
CA HIS A 58 3.50 14.37 -13.22
C HIS A 58 3.46 14.61 -11.70
N ILE A 59 3.40 15.88 -11.28
CA ILE A 59 3.22 16.23 -9.87
C ILE A 59 1.84 15.77 -9.39
N ILE A 60 0.81 15.93 -10.24
CA ILE A 60 -0.54 15.44 -9.94
C ILE A 60 -0.56 13.91 -9.84
N VAL A 61 0.04 13.21 -10.80
CA VAL A 61 0.13 11.73 -10.77
C VAL A 61 0.80 11.25 -9.49
N TYR A 62 1.88 11.93 -9.06
CA TYR A 62 2.51 11.66 -7.78
C TYR A 62 1.60 11.91 -6.58
N LEU A 63 0.97 13.09 -6.49
CA LEU A 63 0.10 13.43 -5.35
C LEU A 63 -1.06 12.45 -5.24
N VAL A 64 -1.68 12.10 -6.37
CA VAL A 64 -2.75 11.10 -6.44
C VAL A 64 -2.23 9.73 -5.99
N GLY A 65 -1.08 9.27 -6.50
CA GLY A 65 -0.48 8.00 -6.11
C GLY A 65 -0.16 7.94 -4.61
N PHE A 66 0.37 9.04 -4.04
CA PHE A 66 0.65 9.15 -2.62
C PHE A 66 -0.64 9.07 -1.79
N SER A 67 -1.68 9.81 -2.19
CA SER A 67 -3.00 9.73 -1.54
C SER A 67 -3.61 8.34 -1.61
N VAL A 68 -3.45 7.61 -2.73
CA VAL A 68 -3.93 6.23 -2.87
C VAL A 68 -3.21 5.31 -1.88
N ILE A 69 -1.88 5.38 -1.77
CA ILE A 69 -1.13 4.59 -0.77
C ILE A 69 -1.59 4.92 0.66
N CYS A 70 -1.79 6.20 0.98
CA CYS A 70 -2.30 6.60 2.29
C CYS A 70 -3.70 6.04 2.58
N ALA A 71 -4.61 6.05 1.59
CA ALA A 71 -5.95 5.48 1.75
C ALA A 71 -5.92 3.96 1.95
N ILE A 72 -5.05 3.24 1.22
CA ILE A 72 -4.85 1.80 1.40
C ILE A 72 -4.30 1.53 2.81
N TRP A 73 -3.30 2.30 3.25
CA TRP A 73 -2.76 2.20 4.60
C TRP A 73 -3.81 2.44 5.69
N GLU A 74 -4.64 3.48 5.55
CA GLU A 74 -5.72 3.77 6.51
C GLU A 74 -6.72 2.61 6.61
N SER A 75 -7.16 2.08 5.47
CA SER A 75 -8.03 0.89 5.40
C SER A 75 -7.39 -0.30 6.12
N HIS A 76 -6.10 -0.52 5.89
CA HIS A 76 -5.34 -1.61 6.48
C HIS A 76 -5.21 -1.46 8.01
N VAL A 77 -4.87 -0.28 8.51
CA VAL A 77 -4.80 0.02 9.95
C VAL A 77 -6.15 -0.25 10.62
N ASN A 78 -7.25 0.18 10.00
CA ASN A 78 -8.59 -0.04 10.55
C ASN A 78 -8.92 -1.54 10.66
N ARG A 79 -8.53 -2.36 9.68
CA ARG A 79 -8.71 -3.82 9.74
C ARG A 79 -7.89 -4.46 10.85
N PHE A 80 -6.63 -4.06 10.98
CA PHE A 80 -5.73 -4.54 12.03
C PHE A 80 -6.17 -4.13 13.45
N ARG A 81 -7.04 -3.14 13.59
CA ARG A 81 -7.66 -2.77 14.88
C ARG A 81 -8.74 -3.77 15.34
N ILE A 82 -9.41 -4.45 14.40
CA ILE A 82 -10.51 -5.40 14.68
C ILE A 82 -9.97 -6.82 14.97
N LEU A 83 -8.72 -7.09 14.58
CA LEU A 83 -8.05 -8.37 14.83
C LEU A 83 -7.46 -8.41 16.25
N SER A 84 -7.88 -9.41 17.03
CA SER A 84 -7.35 -9.70 18.37
C SER A 84 -6.21 -10.73 18.33
N HIS A 85 -6.29 -11.69 17.42
CA HIS A 85 -5.32 -12.78 17.25
C HIS A 85 -4.81 -12.87 15.81
N VAL A 86 -3.62 -13.44 15.61
CA VAL A 86 -3.00 -13.60 14.29
C VAL A 86 -2.64 -15.07 14.06
N ASP A 87 -3.26 -15.65 13.04
CA ASP A 87 -2.93 -16.98 12.53
C ASP A 87 -1.87 -16.92 11.42
N ASP A 88 -1.14 -18.02 11.23
CA ASP A 88 -0.14 -18.17 10.16
C ASP A 88 -0.70 -17.88 8.75
N VAL A 89 -1.96 -18.26 8.49
CA VAL A 89 -2.64 -17.98 7.20
C VAL A 89 -2.83 -16.49 6.99
N LEU A 90 -3.22 -15.76 8.04
CA LEU A 90 -3.43 -14.31 7.99
C LEU A 90 -2.09 -13.58 7.78
N VAL A 91 -1.01 -14.07 8.40
CA VAL A 91 0.35 -13.55 8.15
C VAL A 91 0.72 -13.69 6.68
N TRP A 92 0.49 -14.86 6.07
CA TRP A 92 0.80 -15.08 4.66
C TRP A 92 -0.04 -14.22 3.71
N LEU A 93 -1.34 -14.06 3.99
CA LEU A 93 -2.20 -13.16 3.22
C LEU A 93 -1.73 -11.71 3.34
N ASN A 94 -1.32 -11.29 4.54
CA ASN A 94 -0.77 -9.96 4.78
C ASN A 94 0.55 -9.74 4.01
N LEU A 95 1.48 -10.70 4.06
CA LEU A 95 2.74 -10.62 3.32
C LEU A 95 2.50 -10.55 1.80
N THR A 96 1.48 -11.26 1.32
CA THR A 96 1.07 -11.21 -0.09
C THR A 96 0.48 -9.85 -0.43
N SER A 97 -0.37 -9.26 0.42
CA SER A 97 -0.88 -7.88 0.25
C SER A 97 0.27 -6.88 0.19
N LEU A 98 1.26 -6.98 1.10
CA LEU A 98 2.45 -6.13 1.08
C LEU A 98 3.28 -6.26 -0.20
N LEU A 99 3.35 -7.46 -0.79
CA LEU A 99 4.07 -7.67 -2.05
C LEU A 99 3.46 -6.82 -3.18
N PHE A 100 2.13 -6.83 -3.31
CA PHE A 100 1.42 -6.02 -4.31
C PHE A 100 1.47 -4.52 -3.97
N THR A 101 1.40 -4.16 -2.68
CA THR A 101 1.61 -2.76 -2.26
C THR A 101 2.99 -2.24 -2.66
N CYS A 102 4.04 -3.06 -2.54
CA CYS A 102 5.38 -2.72 -3.02
C CYS A 102 5.50 -2.65 -4.55
N PHE A 103 4.57 -3.28 -5.28
CA PHE A 103 4.53 -3.26 -6.73
C PHE A 103 3.83 -2.00 -7.28
N LEU A 104 2.94 -1.37 -6.50
CA LEU A 104 2.20 -0.18 -6.93
C LEU A 104 3.10 0.99 -7.43
N PRO A 105 4.22 1.36 -6.76
CA PRO A 105 5.08 2.44 -7.24
C PRO A 105 5.70 2.16 -8.62
N PHE A 106 5.95 0.89 -8.94
CA PHE A 106 6.41 0.49 -10.26
C PHE A 106 5.33 0.75 -11.32
N CYS A 107 4.07 0.40 -11.02
CA CYS A 107 2.91 0.64 -11.88
C CYS A 107 2.70 2.14 -12.13
N VAL A 108 2.76 2.96 -11.07
CA VAL A 108 2.65 4.43 -11.15
C VAL A 108 3.81 5.03 -11.96
N ASN A 109 5.03 4.55 -11.77
CA ASN A 109 6.19 5.00 -12.56
C ASN A 109 6.04 4.65 -14.06
N LEU A 110 5.45 3.50 -14.40
CA LEU A 110 5.17 3.14 -15.79
C LEU A 110 4.16 4.09 -16.42
N GLU A 111 3.11 4.47 -15.69
CA GLU A 111 2.11 5.44 -16.15
C GLU A 111 2.73 6.81 -16.43
N ALA A 112 3.59 7.27 -15.51
CA ALA A 112 4.35 8.51 -15.70
C ALA A 112 5.27 8.46 -16.94
N THR A 113 5.71 7.27 -17.39
CA THR A 113 6.61 7.12 -18.54
C THR A 113 5.86 6.92 -19.86
N PHE A 114 4.73 6.21 -19.85
CA PHE A 114 4.02 5.73 -21.06
C PHE A 114 2.59 6.25 -21.19
N HIS A 115 2.31 7.47 -20.70
CA HIS A 115 0.98 8.10 -20.64
C HIS A 115 0.14 8.00 -21.93
N SER A 116 0.76 7.87 -23.11
CA SER A 116 0.06 7.74 -24.40
C SER A 116 -0.58 6.36 -24.64
N LYS A 117 -0.31 5.34 -23.81
CA LYS A 117 -0.90 3.99 -23.93
C LYS A 117 -1.74 3.67 -22.71
N HIS A 118 -2.88 3.01 -22.90
CA HIS A 118 -3.74 2.56 -21.78
C HIS A 118 -3.16 1.41 -20.94
N THR A 119 -2.03 0.83 -21.35
CA THR A 119 -1.44 -0.34 -20.70
C THR A 119 -1.07 -0.12 -19.22
N PRO A 120 -0.45 1.00 -18.80
CA PRO A 120 -0.06 1.16 -17.40
C PRO A 120 -1.26 1.45 -16.49
N ILE A 121 -2.26 2.22 -16.94
CA ILE A 121 -3.55 2.36 -16.23
C ILE A 121 -4.19 0.99 -15.97
N ILE A 122 -4.30 0.13 -16.98
CA ILE A 122 -4.88 -1.21 -16.81
C ILE A 122 -4.09 -2.00 -15.75
N LEU A 123 -2.76 -1.89 -15.77
CA LEU A 123 -1.89 -2.58 -14.83
C LEU A 123 -2.07 -2.07 -13.39
N ILE A 124 -2.19 -0.74 -13.20
CA ILE A 124 -2.55 -0.13 -11.91
C ILE A 124 -3.91 -0.64 -11.45
N CYS A 125 -4.93 -0.65 -12.31
CA CYS A 125 -6.25 -1.14 -11.95
C CYS A 125 -6.24 -2.63 -11.56
N CYS A 126 -5.50 -3.46 -12.29
CA CYS A 126 -5.35 -4.88 -11.94
C CYS A 126 -4.64 -5.07 -10.60
N ASP A 127 -3.60 -4.29 -10.32
CA ASP A 127 -2.86 -4.34 -9.05
C ASP A 127 -3.77 -3.94 -7.87
N LEU A 128 -4.49 -2.83 -8.01
CA LEU A 128 -5.46 -2.37 -7.00
C LEU A 128 -6.60 -3.39 -6.79
N MET A 129 -7.10 -4.00 -7.87
CA MET A 129 -8.12 -5.04 -7.77
C MET A 129 -7.61 -6.27 -7.00
N VAL A 130 -6.35 -6.68 -7.22
CA VAL A 130 -5.74 -7.77 -6.46
C VAL A 130 -5.58 -7.40 -4.99
N LEU A 131 -5.15 -6.18 -4.68
CA LEU A 131 -5.05 -5.68 -3.32
C LEU A 131 -6.41 -5.71 -2.60
N GLU A 132 -7.45 -5.19 -3.23
CA GLU A 132 -8.81 -5.22 -2.66
C GLU A 132 -9.30 -6.66 -2.44
N LEU A 133 -9.05 -7.56 -3.40
CA LEU A 133 -9.44 -8.97 -3.27
C LEU A 133 -8.71 -9.67 -2.11
N LEU A 134 -7.42 -9.40 -1.91
CA LEU A 134 -6.65 -9.94 -0.78
C LEU A 134 -7.17 -9.42 0.56
N GLU A 135 -7.49 -8.12 0.63
CA GLU A 135 -8.06 -7.49 1.81
C GLU A 135 -9.44 -8.06 2.16
N VAL A 136 -10.30 -8.26 1.15
CA VAL A 136 -11.61 -8.92 1.30
C VAL A 136 -11.45 -10.38 1.71
N ALA A 137 -10.50 -11.12 1.13
CA ALA A 137 -10.25 -12.52 1.49
C ALA A 137 -9.80 -12.65 2.95
N MET A 138 -8.94 -11.75 3.42
CA MET A 138 -8.56 -11.69 4.84
C MET A 138 -9.74 -11.37 5.75
N ILE A 139 -10.62 -10.45 5.35
CA ILE A 139 -11.84 -10.14 6.12
C ILE A 139 -12.77 -11.36 6.18
N PHE A 140 -13.03 -12.00 5.05
CA PHE A 140 -13.88 -13.18 4.98
C PHE A 140 -13.32 -14.34 5.80
N TYR A 141 -12.00 -14.54 5.77
CA TYR A 141 -11.31 -15.52 6.61
C TYR A 141 -11.49 -15.18 8.10
N SER A 142 -11.34 -13.91 8.48
CA SER A 142 -11.53 -13.45 9.86
C SER A 142 -12.97 -13.66 10.36
N PHE A 143 -13.99 -13.47 9.51
CA PHE A 143 -15.39 -13.74 9.86
C PHE A 143 -15.72 -15.24 9.88
N TYR A 144 -14.98 -16.07 9.14
CA TYR A 144 -15.17 -17.51 9.19
C TYR A 144 -14.56 -18.13 10.47
N HIS A 145 -13.63 -17.43 11.12
CA HIS A 145 -13.01 -17.81 12.39
C HIS A 145 -13.27 -16.74 13.44
N ASP A 146 -14.51 -16.70 13.96
CA ASP A 146 -15.00 -15.74 14.97
C ASP A 146 -14.12 -15.66 16.24
N GLU A 147 -13.30 -16.68 16.51
CA GLU A 147 -12.33 -16.74 17.62
C GLU A 147 -11.20 -15.69 17.50
N LEU A 148 -11.05 -15.04 16.34
CA LEU A 148 -10.00 -14.05 16.06
C LEU A 148 -10.45 -12.58 16.21
N LEU A 149 -11.76 -12.33 16.34
CA LEU A 149 -12.34 -10.98 16.40
C LEU A 149 -12.34 -10.45 17.85
N THR A 150 -12.02 -9.17 18.04
CA THR A 150 -12.08 -8.53 19.36
C THR A 150 -13.53 -8.47 19.87
N ASP A 151 -13.73 -8.63 21.18
CA ASP A 151 -15.04 -8.57 21.88
C ASP A 151 -15.84 -7.25 21.67
N GLU A 152 -15.32 -6.26 20.94
CA GLU A 152 -16.07 -5.03 20.59
C GLU A 152 -17.15 -5.25 19.50
N VAL A 153 -17.13 -6.39 18.81
CA VAL A 153 -18.07 -6.72 17.71
C VAL A 153 -19.11 -7.77 18.09
N GLN A 154 -19.00 -8.39 19.29
CA GLN A 154 -20.03 -9.27 19.87
C GLN A 154 -21.00 -8.51 20.77
#